data_AF-A0A183LKV5-F1
#
_entry.id   AF-A0A183LKV5-F1
#
_cell.length_a   1.000
_cell.length_b   1.000
_cell.length_c   1.000
_cell.angle_alpha   90.00
_cell.angle_beta   90.00
_cell.angle_gamma   90.00
#
_symmetry.space_group_name_H-M   'P 1'
#
loop_
_entity.id
_entity.type
_entity.pdbx_description
1 polymer ?
#
loop_
_entity_poly.entity_id
_entity_poly.type
_entity_poly.pdbx_seq_one_letter_code
_entity_poly.pdbx_strand_id
1 'polypeptide(L)'
;MPLLTTRETIYLGAWNTCTMWETERVFKIAAEMRKYNLEVLGISETRWTQDSRKEQQEGTSSISRTRAEKAETQAEYTEVNKQVKCIIRIGKRKYVEDLATTAEKATREGNMRQLYDTTKKLSGNRR
;
A
#
# COMPACT_ATOMS: atom_id res chain seq x y z
N MET A 1 6.38 -5.44 -11.37
CA MET A 1 6.03 -6.82 -11.77
C MET A 1 4.52 -6.92 -11.86
N PRO A 2 3.92 -7.25 -13.01
CA PRO A 2 2.49 -7.55 -13.08
C PRO A 2 2.27 -9.06 -12.91
N LEU A 3 1.41 -9.48 -11.99
CA LEU A 3 1.24 -10.90 -11.62
C LEU A 3 -0.13 -11.50 -11.96
N LEU A 4 -1.05 -10.80 -12.63
CA LEU A 4 -2.38 -11.37 -12.90
C LEU A 4 -2.93 -10.91 -14.26
N THR A 5 -2.88 -11.81 -15.24
CA THR A 5 -3.47 -11.68 -16.58
C THR A 5 -4.94 -12.12 -16.52
N THR A 6 -5.87 -11.33 -17.05
CA THR A 6 -7.31 -11.38 -16.75
C THR A 6 -8.13 -12.49 -17.45
N ARG A 7 -7.54 -13.62 -17.86
CA ARG A 7 -8.28 -14.68 -18.59
C ARG A 7 -7.89 -16.15 -18.31
N GLU A 8 -7.10 -16.43 -17.27
CA GLU A 8 -6.71 -17.82 -16.95
C GLU A 8 -7.52 -18.39 -15.78
N THR A 9 -7.91 -19.67 -15.89
CA THR A 9 -8.67 -20.39 -14.86
C THR A 9 -7.73 -20.83 -13.72
N ILE A 10 -7.62 -19.99 -12.68
CA ILE A 10 -6.71 -20.22 -11.56
C ILE A 10 -7.33 -21.21 -10.57
N TYR A 11 -6.69 -22.36 -10.37
CA TYR A 11 -7.09 -23.33 -9.34
C TYR A 11 -6.50 -22.92 -7.97
N LEU A 12 -7.40 -22.55 -7.06
CA LEU A 12 -7.07 -22.14 -5.68
C LEU A 12 -7.34 -23.29 -4.71
N GLY A 13 -6.34 -23.65 -3.90
CA GLY A 13 -6.48 -24.62 -2.82
C GLY A 13 -6.25 -23.97 -1.45
N ALA A 14 -6.92 -24.47 -0.41
CA ALA A 14 -6.70 -24.07 0.98
C ALA A 14 -6.30 -25.30 1.82
N TRP A 15 -5.18 -25.21 2.53
CA TRP A 15 -4.67 -26.30 3.36
C TRP A 15 -4.30 -25.78 4.74
N ASN A 16 -4.94 -26.32 5.78
CA ASN A 16 -4.49 -26.15 7.15
C ASN A 16 -3.30 -27.08 7.46
N THR A 17 -2.12 -26.51 7.73
CA THR A 17 -0.94 -27.24 8.20
C THR A 17 -0.64 -26.81 9.64
N CYS A 18 -1.36 -27.40 10.60
CA CYS A 18 -1.38 -27.03 12.02
C CYS A 18 0.01 -26.87 12.71
N THR A 19 1.10 -27.40 12.14
CA THR A 19 2.49 -27.12 12.54
C THR A 19 3.47 -27.35 11.38
N MET A 20 4.26 -26.35 11.01
CA MET A 20 5.20 -26.34 9.88
C MET A 20 6.67 -26.54 10.32
N TRP A 21 6.95 -27.46 11.26
CA TRP A 21 8.25 -27.52 11.97
C TRP A 21 9.31 -28.38 11.29
N GLU A 22 8.90 -29.26 10.37
CA GLU A 22 9.82 -30.15 9.65
C GLU A 22 10.12 -29.56 8.26
N THR A 23 11.39 -29.37 7.92
CA THR A 23 11.83 -28.92 6.59
C THR A 23 11.29 -29.82 5.47
N GLU A 24 11.06 -31.10 5.77
CA GLU A 24 10.46 -32.10 4.88
C GLU A 24 8.99 -31.80 4.50
N ARG A 25 8.27 -31.01 5.30
CA ARG A 25 6.87 -30.64 5.05
C ARG A 25 6.74 -29.67 3.90
N VAL A 26 7.70 -28.77 3.72
CA VAL A 26 7.75 -27.84 2.59
C VAL A 26 7.86 -28.62 1.28
N PHE A 27 8.66 -29.69 1.26
CA PHE A 27 8.77 -30.58 0.11
C PHE A 27 7.47 -31.36 -0.16
N LYS A 28 6.75 -31.78 0.88
CA LYS A 28 5.42 -32.42 0.74
C LYS A 28 4.38 -31.45 0.19
N ILE A 29 4.39 -30.19 0.64
CA ILE A 29 3.51 -29.13 0.11
C ILE A 29 3.80 -28.88 -1.37
N ALA A 30 5.08 -28.77 -1.74
CA ALA A 30 5.49 -28.59 -3.13
C ALA A 30 5.08 -29.78 -4.01
N ALA A 31 5.17 -31.02 -3.51
CA ALA A 31 4.72 -32.21 -4.20
C ALA A 31 3.20 -32.21 -4.42
N GLU A 32 2.43 -31.78 -3.41
CA GLU A 32 0.97 -31.72 -3.52
C GLU A 32 0.52 -30.60 -4.46
N MET A 33 1.20 -29.44 -4.48
CA MET A 33 0.95 -28.38 -5.46
C MET A 33 1.15 -28.88 -6.89
N ARG A 34 2.17 -29.72 -7.12
CA ARG A 34 2.41 -30.37 -8.42
C ARG A 34 1.35 -31.42 -8.75
N LYS A 35 0.89 -32.19 -7.76
CA LYS A 35 -0.09 -33.27 -7.95
C LYS A 35 -1.49 -32.75 -8.30
N TYR A 36 -1.92 -31.65 -7.68
CA TYR A 36 -3.24 -31.05 -7.91
C TYR A 36 -3.20 -29.87 -8.90
N ASN A 37 -2.05 -29.61 -9.51
CA ASN A 37 -1.82 -28.51 -10.46
C ASN A 37 -2.34 -27.14 -9.96
N LEU A 38 -2.06 -26.86 -8.68
CA LEU A 38 -2.51 -25.63 -8.02
C LEU A 38 -1.51 -24.52 -8.27
N GLU A 39 -1.99 -23.37 -8.76
CA GLU A 39 -1.16 -22.17 -8.92
C GLU A 39 -0.94 -21.43 -7.60
N VAL A 40 -1.94 -21.45 -6.73
CA VAL A 40 -1.88 -20.76 -5.43
C VAL A 40 -2.47 -21.65 -4.34
N LEU A 41 -1.70 -21.86 -3.27
CA LEU A 41 -2.12 -22.60 -2.08
C LEU A 41 -2.13 -21.67 -0.87
N GLY A 42 -3.32 -21.46 -0.29
CA GLY A 42 -3.47 -20.74 0.97
C GLY A 42 -3.20 -21.67 2.15
N ILE A 43 -2.17 -21.37 2.94
CA ILE A 43 -1.82 -22.12 4.15
C ILE A 43 -2.47 -21.42 5.37
N SER A 44 -3.30 -22.13 6.12
CA SER A 44 -3.88 -21.64 7.39
C SER A 44 -3.19 -22.32 8.58
N GLU A 45 -2.97 -21.55 9.66
CA GLU A 45 -2.25 -21.93 10.89
C GLU A 45 -0.70 -22.02 10.82
N THR A 46 -0.04 -20.89 10.55
CA THR A 46 1.41 -20.75 10.79
C THR A 46 1.67 -20.27 12.23
N ARG A 47 1.70 -21.19 13.21
CA ARG A 47 2.08 -20.84 14.60
C ARG A 47 3.59 -20.60 14.74
N TRP A 48 4.10 -19.42 14.39
CA TRP A 48 5.47 -19.02 14.77
C TRP A 48 5.54 -18.87 16.29
N THR A 49 6.10 -19.87 16.99
CA THR A 49 6.41 -19.75 18.41
C THR A 49 7.86 -19.29 18.52
N GLN A 50 8.05 -18.06 19.01
CA GLN A 50 9.35 -17.44 19.22
C GLN A 50 10.10 -18.16 20.36
N ASP A 51 10.88 -19.20 20.03
CA ASP A 51 11.70 -19.91 21.00
C ASP A 51 13.11 -19.29 21.05
N SER A 52 13.24 -18.33 21.96
CA SER A 52 14.44 -17.56 22.25
C SER A 52 15.35 -18.34 23.20
N ARG A 53 16.36 -19.05 22.67
CA ARG A 53 17.59 -19.45 23.38
C ARG A 53 18.50 -20.21 22.41
N LYS A 54 19.35 -19.50 21.66
CA LYS A 54 20.64 -20.02 21.14
C LYS A 54 21.47 -18.97 20.37
N GLU A 55 20.90 -17.84 19.92
CA GLU A 55 21.63 -16.81 19.13
C GLU A 55 22.02 -15.53 19.90
N GLN A 56 21.90 -15.49 21.23
CA GLN A 56 22.21 -14.25 21.98
C GLN A 56 23.70 -13.91 22.09
N GLN A 57 24.61 -14.76 21.63
CA GLN A 57 26.06 -14.52 21.75
C GLN A 57 26.70 -13.88 20.51
N GLU A 58 26.01 -13.84 19.37
CA GLU A 58 26.49 -13.18 18.13
C GLU A 58 25.65 -11.92 17.75
N GLY A 59 24.49 -11.72 18.41
CA GLY A 59 23.46 -10.77 18.00
C GLY A 59 23.60 -9.31 18.45
N THR A 60 24.58 -8.95 19.28
CA THR A 60 24.72 -7.55 19.75
C THR A 60 25.13 -6.59 18.63
N SER A 61 25.88 -7.08 17.62
CA SER A 61 26.35 -6.27 16.49
C SER A 61 25.42 -6.28 15.27
N SER A 62 24.46 -7.22 15.20
CA SER A 62 23.45 -7.28 14.13
C SER A 62 22.18 -6.50 14.48
N ILE A 63 21.77 -6.47 15.76
CA ILE A 63 20.63 -5.67 16.23
C ILE A 63 20.86 -4.17 16.00
N SER A 64 22.10 -3.68 16.12
CA SER A 64 22.45 -2.27 15.84
C SER A 64 22.33 -1.92 14.36
N ARG A 65 22.80 -2.78 13.44
CA ARG A 65 22.63 -2.62 11.99
C ARG A 65 21.16 -2.62 11.58
N THR A 66 20.38 -3.58 12.07
CA THR A 66 18.94 -3.66 11.78
C THR A 66 18.14 -2.48 12.35
N ARG A 67 18.58 -1.86 13.46
CA ARG A 67 17.96 -0.63 13.99
C ARG A 67 18.30 0.59 13.14
N ALA A 68 19.53 0.69 12.64
CA ALA A 68 19.94 1.76 11.74
C ALA A 68 19.19 1.68 10.40
N GLU A 69 19.14 0.50 9.78
CA GLU A 69 18.40 0.27 8.52
C GLU A 69 16.88 0.53 8.67
N LYS A 70 16.28 0.15 9.82
CA LYS A 70 14.88 0.50 10.13
C LYS A 70 14.68 1.99 10.36
N ALA A 71 15.65 2.70 10.93
CA ALA A 71 15.58 4.14 11.12
C ALA A 71 15.72 4.90 9.78
N GLU A 72 16.59 4.43 8.89
CA GLU A 72 16.78 4.98 7.55
C GLU A 72 15.52 4.81 6.69
N THR A 73 14.98 3.60 6.61
CA THR A 73 13.71 3.33 5.90
C THR A 73 12.53 4.11 6.49
N GLN A 74 12.48 4.29 7.82
CA GLN A 74 11.48 5.14 8.45
C GLN A 74 11.66 6.62 8.10
N ALA A 75 12.91 7.11 8.03
CA ALA A 75 13.21 8.49 7.64
C ALA A 75 12.79 8.76 6.19
N GLU A 76 13.13 7.86 5.28
CA GLU A 76 12.69 7.91 3.87
C GLU A 76 11.15 7.92 3.76
N TYR A 77 10.47 7.04 4.49
CA TYR A 77 9.01 7.01 4.54
C TYR A 77 8.41 8.33 5.05
N THR A 78 9.02 8.96 6.07
CA THR A 78 8.55 10.26 6.56
C THR A 78 8.74 11.37 5.54
N GLU A 79 9.83 11.34 4.78
CA GLU A 79 10.14 12.37 3.79
C GLU A 79 9.20 12.27 2.58
N VAL A 80 8.97 11.07 2.06
CA VAL A 80 7.97 10.82 1.01
C VAL A 80 6.57 11.25 1.48
N ASN A 81 6.20 10.96 2.73
CA ASN A 81 4.90 11.38 3.28
C ASN A 81 4.75 12.91 3.38
N LYS A 82 5.83 13.63 3.74
CA LYS A 82 5.83 15.11 3.70
C LYS A 82 5.63 15.61 2.26
N GLN A 83 6.35 15.04 1.29
CA GLN A 83 6.24 15.42 -0.12
C GLN A 83 4.83 15.21 -0.66
N VAL A 84 4.22 14.04 -0.42
CA VAL A 84 2.83 13.74 -0.83
C VAL A 84 1.86 14.75 -0.23
N LYS A 85 1.98 15.07 1.07
CA LYS A 85 1.15 16.10 1.72
C LYS A 85 1.34 17.48 1.08
N CYS A 86 2.56 17.85 0.72
CA CYS A 86 2.84 19.10 0.01
C CYS A 86 2.20 19.13 -1.38
N ILE A 87 2.29 18.05 -2.16
CA ILE A 87 1.67 17.95 -3.49
C ILE A 87 0.14 18.08 -3.39
N ILE A 88 -0.49 17.40 -2.44
CA ILE A 88 -1.94 17.49 -2.21
C ILE A 88 -2.35 18.93 -1.86
N ARG A 89 -1.57 19.62 -1.01
CA ARG A 89 -1.84 21.02 -0.64
C ARG A 89 -1.72 21.96 -1.84
N ILE A 90 -0.68 21.78 -2.65
CA ILE A 90 -0.44 22.59 -3.85
C ILE A 90 -1.53 22.33 -4.89
N GLY A 91 -1.90 21.07 -5.13
CA GLY A 91 -2.97 20.69 -6.06
C GLY A 91 -4.32 21.33 -5.69
N LYS A 92 -4.66 21.35 -4.39
CA LYS A 92 -5.87 22.04 -3.91
C LYS A 92 -5.82 23.55 -4.14
N ARG A 93 -4.68 24.20 -3.92
CA ARG A 93 -4.51 25.64 -4.18
C ARG A 93 -4.69 25.97 -5.65
N LYS A 94 -4.00 25.23 -6.54
CA LYS A 94 -4.13 25.39 -8.00
C LYS A 94 -5.58 25.25 -8.47
N TYR A 95 -6.29 24.23 -7.97
CA TYR A 95 -7.70 24.04 -8.30
C TYR A 95 -8.59 25.22 -7.89
N VAL A 96 -8.34 25.80 -6.70
CA VAL A 96 -9.08 26.98 -6.23
C VAL A 96 -8.71 28.23 -7.03
N GLU A 97 -7.44 28.43 -7.36
CA GLU A 97 -6.96 29.53 -8.19
C GLU A 97 -7.54 29.47 -9.62
N ASP A 98 -7.61 28.29 -10.24
CA ASP A 98 -8.24 28.09 -11.55
C ASP A 98 -9.74 28.41 -11.53
N LEU A 99 -10.44 28.03 -10.47
CA LEU A 99 -11.85 28.40 -10.28
C LEU A 99 -12.03 29.91 -10.10
N ALA A 100 -11.16 30.56 -9.34
CA ALA A 100 -11.19 32.01 -9.13
C ALA A 100 -10.92 32.78 -10.44
N THR A 101 -9.90 32.39 -11.20
CA THR A 101 -9.59 33.01 -12.51
C THR A 101 -10.71 32.78 -13.52
N THR A 102 -11.40 31.63 -13.47
CA THR A 102 -12.58 31.39 -14.31
C THR A 102 -13.75 32.29 -13.92
N ALA A 103 -13.97 32.52 -12.62
CA ALA A 103 -14.99 33.45 -12.14
C ALA A 103 -14.71 34.90 -12.58
N GLU A 104 -13.44 35.35 -12.52
CA GLU A 104 -13.01 36.66 -12.99
C GLU A 104 -13.15 36.85 -14.51
N LYS A 105 -12.97 35.79 -15.30
CA LYS A 105 -13.24 35.84 -16.75
C LYS A 105 -14.74 35.95 -17.03
N ALA A 106 -15.56 35.18 -16.32
CA ALA A 106 -17.01 35.20 -16.49
C ALA A 106 -17.64 36.56 -16.11
N THR A 107 -17.10 37.29 -15.12
CA THR A 107 -17.55 38.65 -14.81
C THR A 107 -17.24 39.62 -15.94
N ARG A 108 -16.05 39.53 -16.54
CA ARG A 108 -15.63 40.38 -17.66
C ARG A 108 -16.44 40.13 -18.94
N GLU A 109 -16.79 38.88 -19.20
CA GLU A 109 -17.61 38.49 -20.37
C GLU A 109 -19.12 38.69 -20.15
N GLY A 110 -19.57 38.96 -18.92
CA GLY A 110 -21.00 39.08 -18.60
C GLY A 110 -21.75 37.74 -18.51
N ASN A 111 -21.03 36.62 -18.38
CA ASN A 111 -21.59 35.26 -18.30
C ASN A 111 -22.12 34.93 -16.89
N MET A 112 -23.29 35.49 -16.55
CA MET A 112 -23.90 35.38 -15.20
C MET A 112 -24.16 33.95 -14.73
N ARG A 113 -24.52 33.03 -15.64
CA ARG A 113 -24.79 31.62 -15.29
C ARG A 113 -23.53 30.90 -14.82
N GLN A 114 -22.41 31.07 -15.55
CA GLN A 114 -21.12 30.48 -15.19
C GLN A 114 -20.55 31.08 -13.90
N LEU A 115 -20.76 32.38 -13.68
CA LEU A 115 -20.38 33.07 -12.46
C LEU A 115 -21.09 32.47 -11.24
N TYR A 116 -22.41 32.23 -11.32
CA TYR A 116 -23.16 31.61 -10.24
C TYR A 116 -22.70 30.18 -9.95
N ASP A 117 -22.50 29.35 -10.98
CA ASP A 117 -22.07 27.96 -10.83
C ASP A 117 -20.65 27.84 -10.24
N THR A 118 -19.72 28.72 -10.62
CA THR A 118 -18.35 28.76 -10.08
C THR A 118 -18.33 29.27 -8.64
N THR A 119 -19.10 30.32 -8.33
CA THR A 119 -19.23 30.85 -6.96
C THR A 119 -19.85 29.81 -6.03
N LYS A 120 -20.85 29.05 -6.51
CA LYS A 120 -21.47 27.93 -5.76
C LYS A 120 -20.50 26.77 -5.52
N LYS A 121 -19.59 26.50 -6.45
CA LYS A 121 -18.52 25.49 -6.28
C LYS A 121 -17.45 25.98 -5.29
N LEU A 122 -17.09 27.26 -5.32
CA LEU A 122 -16.15 27.89 -4.38
C LEU A 122 -16.71 27.98 -2.96
N SER A 123 -18.01 28.28 -2.82
CA SER A 123 -18.67 28.41 -1.51
C SER A 123 -18.85 27.07 -0.79
N GLY A 124 -18.53 25.94 -1.45
CA GLY A 124 -18.42 24.60 -0.89
C GLY A 124 -19.30 24.39 0.33
N ASN A 125 -20.61 24.17 0.12
CA ASN A 125 -21.58 23.98 1.19
C ASN A 125 -21.09 22.92 2.19
N ARG A 126 -20.50 23.38 3.29
CA ARG A 126 -20.32 22.61 4.52
C ARG A 126 -21.71 22.40 5.10
N ARG A 127 -22.26 21.20 4.89
CA ARG A 127 -23.28 20.63 5.76
C ARG A 127 -22.61 19.70 6.75
#